data_AF-Q4RPV1-F1
#
_entry.id   AF-Q4RPV1-F1
#
_cell.length_a   1.000
_cell.length_b   1.000
_cell.length_c   1.000
_cell.angle_alpha   90.00
_cell.angle_beta   90.00
_cell.angle_gamma   90.00
#
_symmetry.space_group_name_H-M   'P 1'
#
loop_
_entity.id
_entity.type
_entity.pdbx_description
1 polymer ?
#
loop_
_entity_poly.entity_id
_entity_poly.type
_entity_poly.pdbx_seq_one_letter_code
_entity_poly.pdbx_strand_id
1 'polypeptide(L)'
;MLGGQFGGAPDVAPGQGGQRGVGHVQLTTVEELEDHIADLQEDELKELKVDIHNFLDYWPRNSKQHTIDDISHLFGVINCNGFTVSDQRGLQAVGVGLFPNLCLVNHDCWPNCTVILNHGKIELRSLGKIAEGEELTVAYVDFLNLSEERRRLLKTQYFFDCQCEHCRNRTKDDLKLAGREVDGLKPSEEQVKEATDYCFQMLEKMDKARLDGDYHEVVKICRDAIDRTEPVLADTHIYLLRMWSTLSEVQAYLQYFNDAATYSRKMVEGYMKLYPPNNAALGMAAMRAGVNHWQAGLIEVGHGMVCKAYAILLVTHGPTHPITKDLEAMRMQTEMELRMFKQNEYVYHSMRDAALQNKPMTMMHEPKGVEEGIKNLFHRRK
;
A
#
# COMPACT_ATOMS: atom_id res chain seq x y z
N MET A 1 -46.53 32.01 10.79
CA MET A 1 -46.51 33.06 9.76
C MET A 1 -45.21 33.81 9.89
N LEU A 2 -44.28 33.58 8.97
CA LEU A 2 -43.19 34.46 8.54
C LEU A 2 -42.51 33.66 7.41
N GLY A 3 -43.02 33.87 6.19
CA GLY A 3 -42.50 33.25 4.98
C GLY A 3 -41.35 34.09 4.43
N GLY A 4 -40.22 33.44 4.18
CA GLY A 4 -39.09 33.99 3.43
C GLY A 4 -38.97 33.23 2.10
N GLN A 5 -39.06 33.96 1.00
CA GLN A 5 -38.99 33.47 -0.37
C GLN A 5 -37.59 32.90 -0.68
N PHE A 6 -37.52 31.63 -1.08
CA PHE A 6 -36.35 31.10 -1.77
C PHE A 6 -36.40 31.54 -3.23
N GLY A 7 -35.46 32.40 -3.62
CA GLY A 7 -35.22 32.77 -5.02
C GLY A 7 -34.71 31.57 -5.81
N GLY A 8 -35.27 31.37 -7.01
CA GLY A 8 -35.00 30.23 -7.88
C GLY A 8 -33.55 30.15 -8.36
N ALA A 9 -33.03 28.92 -8.42
CA ALA A 9 -31.83 28.59 -9.16
C ALA A 9 -32.07 28.78 -10.66
N PRO A 10 -31.08 29.27 -11.44
CA PRO A 10 -31.22 29.31 -12.88
C PRO A 10 -31.07 27.90 -13.47
N ASP A 11 -31.99 27.54 -14.35
CA ASP A 11 -31.91 26.35 -15.21
C ASP A 11 -30.61 26.37 -16.02
N VAL A 12 -29.74 25.38 -15.81
CA VAL A 12 -28.57 25.15 -16.66
C VAL A 12 -28.92 24.09 -17.69
N ALA A 13 -29.07 24.52 -18.95
CA ALA A 13 -29.31 23.65 -20.10
C ALA A 13 -28.14 22.65 -20.32
N PRO A 14 -28.41 21.45 -20.85
CA PRO A 14 -27.38 20.44 -21.08
C PRO A 14 -26.61 20.74 -22.36
N GLY A 15 -25.34 21.13 -22.23
CA GLY A 15 -24.46 21.45 -23.35
C GLY A 15 -23.03 20.96 -23.14
N GLN A 16 -22.73 19.85 -23.82
CA GLN A 16 -21.44 19.39 -24.35
C GLN A 16 -20.21 19.26 -23.42
N GLY A 17 -19.61 18.07 -23.47
CA GLY A 17 -18.42 17.68 -22.71
C GLY A 17 -17.24 18.62 -22.90
N GLY A 18 -16.95 19.38 -21.85
CA GLY A 18 -15.68 20.04 -21.58
C GLY A 18 -15.22 19.63 -20.20
N GLN A 19 -13.93 19.34 -20.04
CA GLN A 19 -13.27 19.10 -18.75
C GLN A 19 -13.72 20.16 -17.74
N ARG A 20 -14.46 19.74 -16.71
CA ARG A 20 -14.78 20.61 -15.57
C ARG A 20 -13.46 21.02 -14.93
N GLY A 21 -13.16 22.32 -15.00
CA GLY A 21 -11.98 22.91 -14.38
C GLY A 21 -11.93 22.56 -12.90
N VAL A 22 -10.76 22.14 -12.44
CA VAL A 22 -10.45 21.96 -11.02
C VAL A 22 -10.51 23.34 -10.38
N GLY A 23 -11.61 23.63 -9.66
CA GLY A 23 -11.73 24.87 -8.91
C GLY A 23 -10.70 24.91 -7.79
N HIS A 24 -9.91 25.98 -7.71
CA HIS A 24 -9.05 26.29 -6.56
C HIS A 24 -9.88 26.78 -5.37
N VAL A 25 -10.83 25.97 -4.91
CA VAL A 25 -11.60 26.30 -3.70
C VAL A 25 -10.78 25.82 -2.50
N GLN A 26 -10.22 26.79 -1.77
CA GLN A 26 -9.62 26.55 -0.47
C GLN A 26 -10.75 26.56 0.58
N LEU A 27 -10.88 25.47 1.33
CA LEU A 27 -11.93 25.26 2.32
C LEU A 27 -11.52 25.71 3.73
N THR A 28 -10.22 25.78 4.00
CA THR A 28 -9.63 26.12 5.30
C THR A 28 -8.26 26.76 5.11
N THR A 29 -7.79 27.54 6.08
CA THR A 29 -6.38 27.97 6.16
C THR A 29 -5.56 27.05 7.06
N VAL A 30 -4.23 27.24 7.09
CA VAL A 30 -3.34 26.44 7.96
C VAL A 30 -3.57 26.78 9.43
N GLU A 31 -3.88 28.04 9.71
CA GLU A 31 -4.14 28.58 11.05
C GLU A 31 -5.49 28.13 11.64
N GLU A 32 -6.37 27.55 10.81
CA GLU A 32 -7.65 27.00 11.22
C GLU A 32 -7.58 25.48 11.48
N LEU A 33 -6.44 24.85 11.21
CA LEU A 33 -6.26 23.41 11.41
C LEU A 33 -6.11 23.08 12.90
N GLU A 34 -6.59 21.90 13.27
CA GLU A 34 -6.50 21.37 14.63
C GLU A 34 -5.04 21.15 15.04
N ASP A 35 -4.70 21.51 16.28
CA ASP A 35 -3.32 21.48 16.77
C ASP A 35 -3.11 20.56 17.98
N HIS A 36 -4.19 20.20 18.69
CA HIS A 36 -4.19 19.39 19.92
C HIS A 36 -3.12 19.78 20.97
N ILE A 37 -2.66 21.03 20.99
CA ILE A 37 -1.63 21.48 21.94
C ILE A 37 -2.10 21.34 23.39
N ALA A 38 -3.41 21.55 23.62
CA ALA A 38 -4.04 21.39 24.92
C ALA A 38 -4.10 19.94 25.42
N ASP A 39 -3.97 18.96 24.52
CA ASP A 39 -4.06 17.53 24.83
C ASP A 39 -2.69 16.87 25.06
N LEU A 40 -1.59 17.60 24.79
CA LEU A 40 -0.22 17.12 24.96
C LEU A 40 0.12 16.80 26.42
N GLN A 41 0.81 15.67 26.61
CA GLN A 41 1.36 15.28 27.91
C GLN A 41 2.57 16.16 28.28
N GLU A 42 2.96 16.12 29.56
CA GLU A 42 4.04 16.97 30.09
C GLU A 42 5.37 16.76 29.35
N ASP A 43 5.69 15.53 28.97
CA ASP A 43 6.93 15.22 28.26
C ASP A 43 6.89 15.68 26.79
N GLU A 44 5.74 15.57 26.12
CA GLU A 44 5.53 16.09 24.76
C GLU A 44 5.61 17.63 24.75
N LEU A 45 5.08 18.29 25.78
CA LEU A 45 5.23 19.74 25.96
C LEU A 45 6.68 20.16 26.18
N LYS A 46 7.52 19.30 26.80
CA LYS A 46 8.97 19.58 26.93
C LYS A 46 9.66 19.48 25.58
N GLU A 47 9.35 18.48 24.77
CA GLU A 47 9.89 18.33 23.41
C GLU A 47 9.48 19.50 22.52
N LEU A 48 8.20 19.87 22.53
CA LEU A 48 7.70 21.04 21.80
C LEU A 48 8.43 22.32 22.21
N LYS A 49 8.69 22.53 23.50
CA LYS A 49 9.48 23.68 23.96
C LYS A 49 10.88 23.66 23.37
N VAL A 50 11.55 22.51 23.30
CA VAL A 50 12.88 22.40 22.67
C VAL A 50 12.81 22.81 21.20
N ASP A 51 11.80 22.33 20.46
CA ASP A 51 11.61 22.68 19.05
C ASP A 51 11.32 24.18 18.83
N ILE A 52 10.53 24.80 19.71
CA ILE A 52 10.29 26.25 19.68
C ILE A 52 11.60 27.03 19.88
N HIS A 53 12.45 26.64 20.84
CA HIS A 53 13.74 27.30 21.05
C HIS A 53 14.65 27.13 19.82
N ASN A 54 14.74 25.92 19.27
CA ASN A 54 15.50 25.63 18.06
C ASN A 54 15.01 26.48 16.86
N PHE A 55 13.68 26.62 16.70
CA PHE A 55 13.09 27.48 15.68
C PHE A 55 13.49 28.94 15.87
N LEU A 56 13.38 29.48 17.10
CA LEU A 56 13.70 30.88 17.39
C LEU A 56 15.19 31.19 17.16
N ASP A 57 16.09 30.25 17.45
CA ASP A 57 17.52 30.39 17.19
C ASP A 57 17.86 30.35 15.68
N TYR A 58 17.12 29.54 14.92
CA TYR A 58 17.28 29.41 13.48
C TYR A 58 16.62 30.55 12.70
N TRP A 59 15.46 31.04 13.15
CA TRP A 59 14.63 31.96 12.40
C TRP A 59 15.32 33.31 12.19
N PRO A 60 15.47 33.79 10.94
CA PRO A 60 16.23 35.00 10.68
C PRO A 60 15.65 36.23 11.40
N ARG A 61 16.53 36.99 12.08
CA ARG A 61 16.14 38.21 12.82
C ARG A 61 15.55 39.31 11.92
N ASN A 62 15.78 39.24 10.61
CA ASN A 62 15.22 40.15 9.61
C ASN A 62 13.87 39.68 9.05
N SER A 63 13.39 38.49 9.42
CA SER A 63 12.05 38.00 9.07
C SER A 63 10.97 38.54 10.01
N LYS A 64 9.69 38.38 9.64
CA LYS A 64 8.56 38.64 10.54
C LYS A 64 8.74 37.80 11.80
N GLN A 65 8.65 38.45 12.96
CA GLN A 65 8.73 37.78 14.25
C GLN A 65 7.34 37.24 14.63
N HIS A 66 7.33 36.10 15.30
CA HIS A 66 6.12 35.36 15.67
C HIS A 66 6.07 35.21 17.19
N THR A 67 4.87 35.11 17.75
CA THR A 67 4.71 34.84 19.18
C THR A 67 4.99 33.36 19.47
N ILE A 68 5.29 33.03 20.73
CA ILE A 68 5.44 31.63 21.15
C ILE A 68 4.15 30.85 20.90
N ASP A 69 2.99 31.48 21.13
CA ASP A 69 1.68 30.85 20.91
C ASP A 69 1.47 30.52 19.42
N ASP A 70 1.78 31.46 18.51
CA ASP A 70 1.68 31.21 17.06
C ASP A 70 2.59 30.05 16.60
N ILE A 71 3.82 30.01 17.13
CA ILE A 71 4.80 28.97 16.79
C ILE A 71 4.35 27.62 17.35
N SER A 72 3.86 27.60 18.60
CA SER A 72 3.34 26.39 19.25
C SER A 72 2.17 25.82 18.46
N HIS A 73 1.21 26.66 18.08
CA HIS A 73 0.09 26.30 17.23
C HIS A 73 0.54 25.67 15.91
N LEU A 74 1.50 26.30 15.20
CA LEU A 74 2.01 25.76 13.93
C LEU A 74 2.70 24.40 14.09
N PHE A 75 3.46 24.17 15.16
CA PHE A 75 4.04 22.84 15.42
C PHE A 75 2.95 21.80 15.70
N GLY A 76 1.92 22.14 16.48
CA GLY A 76 0.77 21.28 16.71
C GLY A 76 0.05 20.93 15.41
N VAL A 77 -0.19 21.94 14.55
CA VAL A 77 -0.76 21.74 13.22
C VAL A 77 0.09 20.80 12.37
N ILE A 78 1.42 20.98 12.34
CA ILE A 78 2.33 20.10 11.59
C ILE A 78 2.24 18.65 12.10
N ASN A 79 2.22 18.45 13.41
CA ASN A 79 2.20 17.12 14.02
C ASN A 79 0.86 16.40 13.81
N CYS A 80 -0.25 17.13 13.88
CA CYS A 80 -1.60 16.54 13.74
C CYS A 80 -2.04 16.36 12.29
N ASN A 81 -1.52 17.16 11.36
CA ASN A 81 -2.04 17.24 9.99
C ASN A 81 -0.99 16.92 8.91
N GLY A 82 0.25 16.66 9.30
CA GLY A 82 1.34 16.37 8.37
C GLY A 82 1.13 15.05 7.62
N PHE A 83 1.19 15.10 6.29
CA PHE A 83 1.18 13.90 5.45
C PHE A 83 2.59 13.51 5.05
N THR A 84 2.97 12.26 5.29
CA THR A 84 4.22 11.72 4.76
C THR A 84 4.19 11.69 3.23
N VAL A 85 5.17 12.35 2.61
CA VAL A 85 5.38 12.41 1.17
C VAL A 85 6.40 11.35 0.79
N SER A 86 6.07 10.51 -0.19
CA SER A 86 6.99 9.49 -0.72
C SER A 86 7.66 9.92 -2.02
N ASP A 87 8.78 9.28 -2.38
CA ASP A 87 9.39 9.42 -3.70
C ASP A 87 8.42 9.01 -4.82
N GLN A 88 8.74 9.36 -6.08
CA GLN A 88 7.86 9.06 -7.23
C GLN A 88 7.61 7.56 -7.45
N ARG A 89 8.41 6.69 -6.82
CA ARG A 89 8.30 5.23 -6.89
C ARG A 89 7.55 4.65 -5.70
N GLY A 90 7.16 5.48 -4.72
CA GLY A 90 6.49 5.06 -3.50
C GLY A 90 7.34 4.17 -2.59
N LEU A 91 8.68 4.26 -2.70
CA LEU A 91 9.61 3.35 -2.02
C LEU A 91 10.11 3.91 -0.69
N GLN A 92 10.24 5.22 -0.59
CA GLN A 92 10.82 5.89 0.58
C GLN A 92 10.03 7.15 0.92
N ALA A 93 9.82 7.39 2.20
CA ALA A 93 9.39 8.69 2.70
C ALA A 93 10.52 9.71 2.48
N VAL A 94 10.21 10.82 1.83
CA VAL A 94 11.16 11.89 1.48
C VAL A 94 10.85 13.22 2.17
N GLY A 95 9.70 13.33 2.84
CA GLY A 95 9.34 14.52 3.59
C GLY A 95 7.95 14.47 4.19
N VAL A 96 7.53 15.60 4.74
CA VAL A 96 6.18 15.84 5.27
C VAL A 96 5.59 17.05 4.54
N GLY A 97 4.32 16.96 4.14
CA GLY A 97 3.60 18.02 3.46
C GLY A 97 2.29 18.36 4.17
N LEU A 98 1.92 19.63 4.20
CA LEU A 98 0.63 20.11 4.66
C LEU A 98 -0.26 20.44 3.46
N PHE A 99 -1.45 19.85 3.44
CA PHE A 99 -2.43 20.02 2.38
C PHE A 99 -3.78 20.43 2.99
N PRO A 100 -4.02 21.72 3.24
CA PRO A 100 -5.09 22.17 4.15
C PRO A 100 -6.47 21.55 3.90
N ASN A 101 -6.92 21.51 2.64
CA ASN A 101 -8.21 20.89 2.29
C ASN A 101 -8.28 19.38 2.61
N LEU A 102 -7.14 18.67 2.48
CA LEU A 102 -7.06 17.25 2.78
C LEU A 102 -7.04 16.99 4.29
N CYS A 103 -6.48 17.91 5.08
CA CYS A 103 -6.47 17.83 6.54
C CYS A 103 -7.89 17.83 7.16
N LEU A 104 -8.90 18.26 6.40
CA LEU A 104 -10.31 18.18 6.80
C LEU A 104 -10.93 16.78 6.65
N VAL A 105 -10.23 15.83 6.02
CA VAL A 105 -10.78 14.50 5.70
C VAL A 105 -10.52 13.54 6.86
N ASN A 106 -11.59 13.17 7.57
CA ASN A 106 -11.52 12.35 8.77
C ASN A 106 -11.04 10.91 8.52
N HIS A 107 -10.72 10.25 9.63
CA HIS A 107 -10.28 8.86 9.64
C HIS A 107 -11.43 7.84 9.63
N ASP A 108 -11.30 6.81 8.80
CA ASP A 108 -11.91 5.50 9.03
C ASP A 108 -10.88 4.39 8.78
N CYS A 109 -10.92 3.31 9.56
CA CYS A 109 -10.05 2.14 9.36
C CYS A 109 -10.38 1.39 8.06
N TRP A 110 -11.62 1.53 7.56
CA TRP A 110 -12.07 0.99 6.28
C TRP A 110 -12.60 2.13 5.40
N PRO A 111 -11.68 2.95 4.88
CA PRO A 111 -12.05 4.23 4.26
C PRO A 111 -12.73 4.04 2.91
N ASN A 112 -13.50 5.06 2.50
CA ASN A 112 -14.05 5.16 1.15
C ASN A 112 -13.15 5.94 0.17
N CYS A 113 -12.08 6.59 0.66
CA CYS A 113 -11.09 7.29 -0.14
C CYS A 113 -9.64 6.85 0.19
N THR A 114 -8.73 7.15 -0.74
CA THR A 114 -7.28 7.04 -0.55
C THR A 114 -6.60 8.32 -0.99
N VAL A 115 -5.44 8.60 -0.40
CA VAL A 115 -4.60 9.74 -0.73
C VAL A 115 -3.38 9.26 -1.51
N ILE A 116 -3.06 9.91 -2.63
CA ILE A 116 -1.82 9.64 -3.39
C ILE A 116 -1.17 10.95 -3.82
N LEU A 117 0.16 10.99 -3.80
CA LEU A 117 0.95 12.09 -4.35
C LEU A 117 1.32 11.79 -5.81
N ASN A 118 0.83 12.60 -6.73
CA ASN A 118 1.06 12.46 -8.16
C ASN A 118 1.73 13.72 -8.73
N HIS A 119 2.98 13.62 -9.19
CA HIS A 119 3.75 14.74 -9.76
C HIS A 119 3.75 16.02 -8.88
N GLY A 120 3.90 15.85 -7.56
CA GLY A 120 3.90 16.96 -6.60
C GLY A 120 2.52 17.51 -6.26
N LYS A 121 1.44 16.90 -6.75
CA LYS A 121 0.05 17.22 -6.37
C LYS A 121 -0.54 16.09 -5.54
N ILE A 122 -1.21 16.43 -4.45
CA ILE A 122 -1.96 15.47 -3.67
C ILE A 122 -3.32 15.20 -4.34
N GLU A 123 -3.72 13.94 -4.41
CA GLU A 123 -5.00 13.51 -4.98
C GLU A 123 -5.75 12.69 -3.92
N LEU A 124 -7.02 13.04 -3.69
CA LEU A 124 -7.99 12.24 -2.95
C LEU A 124 -8.83 11.45 -3.95
N ARG A 125 -8.77 10.12 -3.91
CA ARG A 125 -9.42 9.25 -4.89
C ARG A 125 -10.39 8.29 -4.20
N SER A 126 -11.58 8.13 -4.77
CA SER A 126 -12.59 7.19 -4.26
C SER A 126 -12.16 5.73 -4.47
N LEU A 127 -12.31 4.90 -3.44
CA LEU A 127 -12.05 3.46 -3.49
C LEU A 127 -13.26 2.64 -3.95
N GLY A 128 -14.42 3.28 -4.08
CA GLY A 128 -15.68 2.68 -4.50
C GLY A 128 -16.72 3.75 -4.84
N LYS A 129 -17.99 3.36 -4.87
CA LYS A 129 -19.10 4.31 -4.99
C LYS A 129 -19.28 5.02 -3.65
N ILE A 130 -19.53 6.32 -3.69
CA ILE A 130 -19.80 7.18 -2.54
C ILE A 130 -21.14 7.86 -2.80
N ALA A 131 -22.07 7.77 -1.86
CA ALA A 131 -23.39 8.38 -1.99
C ALA A 131 -23.35 9.89 -1.69
N GLU A 132 -24.32 10.64 -2.21
CA GLU A 132 -24.47 12.05 -1.84
C GLU A 132 -24.77 12.17 -0.33
N GLY A 133 -24.04 13.04 0.35
CA GLY A 133 -24.11 13.22 1.80
C GLY A 133 -23.30 12.21 2.63
N GLU A 134 -22.64 11.23 2.00
CA GLU A 134 -21.70 10.34 2.67
C GLU A 134 -20.39 11.07 3.00
N GLU A 135 -19.89 10.91 4.21
CA GLU A 135 -18.62 11.49 4.64
C GLU A 135 -17.44 10.85 3.88
N LEU A 136 -16.49 11.68 3.43
CA LEU A 136 -15.25 11.19 2.84
C LEU A 136 -14.26 10.87 3.97
N THR A 137 -13.70 9.67 3.94
CA THR A 137 -12.76 9.21 4.97
C THR A 137 -11.51 8.56 4.37
N VAL A 138 -10.39 8.63 5.09
CA VAL A 138 -9.11 8.00 4.75
C VAL A 138 -8.54 7.22 5.94
N ALA A 139 -7.62 6.29 5.69
CA ALA A 139 -6.93 5.58 6.77
C ALA A 139 -5.67 6.33 7.19
N TYR A 140 -5.58 6.77 8.45
CA TYR A 140 -4.39 7.40 9.02
C TYR A 140 -3.36 6.36 9.49
N VAL A 141 -3.83 5.16 9.81
CA VAL A 141 -3.01 4.04 10.30
C VAL A 141 -3.26 2.79 9.46
N ASP A 142 -2.27 1.90 9.40
CA ASP A 142 -2.39 0.64 8.64
C ASP A 142 -3.49 -0.26 9.23
N PHE A 143 -4.36 -0.75 8.36
CA PHE A 143 -5.42 -1.68 8.71
C PHE A 143 -4.91 -3.03 9.21
N LEU A 144 -3.67 -3.46 8.91
CA LEU A 144 -3.14 -4.73 9.39
C LEU A 144 -2.99 -4.79 10.91
N ASN A 145 -2.82 -3.65 11.58
CA ASN A 145 -2.79 -3.59 13.04
C ASN A 145 -4.11 -4.09 13.65
N LEU A 146 -4.07 -4.65 14.85
CA LEU A 146 -5.27 -5.02 15.62
C LEU A 146 -6.11 -3.79 15.94
N SER A 147 -7.40 -3.95 16.19
CA SER A 147 -8.28 -2.82 16.52
C SER A 147 -7.80 -2.00 17.72
N GLU A 148 -7.29 -2.67 18.75
CA GLU A 148 -6.69 -2.04 19.94
C GLU A 148 -5.45 -1.23 19.57
N GLU A 149 -4.54 -1.80 18.79
CA GLU A 149 -3.31 -1.11 18.37
C GLU A 149 -3.62 0.08 17.45
N ARG A 150 -4.58 -0.05 16.52
CA ARG A 150 -5.04 1.09 15.70
C ARG A 150 -5.59 2.21 16.58
N ARG A 151 -6.41 1.90 17.58
CA ARG A 151 -6.93 2.91 18.53
C ARG A 151 -5.82 3.54 19.35
N ARG A 152 -4.85 2.74 19.81
CA ARG A 152 -3.69 3.25 20.55
C ARG A 152 -2.90 4.25 19.70
N LEU A 153 -2.55 3.88 18.47
CA LEU A 153 -1.83 4.73 17.52
C LEU A 153 -2.60 6.02 17.22
N LEU A 154 -3.92 5.91 16.96
CA LEU A 154 -4.76 7.07 16.67
C LEU A 154 -4.90 8.01 17.86
N LYS A 155 -5.03 7.45 19.07
CA LYS A 155 -5.12 8.24 20.30
C LYS A 155 -3.80 8.94 20.63
N THR A 156 -2.68 8.26 20.43
CA THR A 156 -1.35 8.84 20.67
C THR A 156 -1.02 9.93 19.65
N GLN A 157 -1.33 9.74 18.36
CA GLN A 157 -0.94 10.69 17.31
C GLN A 157 -1.98 11.80 17.06
N TYR A 158 -3.27 11.48 17.17
CA TYR A 158 -4.38 12.33 16.74
C TYR A 158 -5.43 12.55 17.84
N PHE A 159 -5.14 12.13 19.08
CA PHE A 159 -5.93 12.49 20.28
C PHE A 159 -7.41 12.07 20.27
N PHE A 160 -7.78 11.07 19.45
CA PHE A 160 -9.16 10.56 19.40
C PHE A 160 -9.25 9.03 19.50
N ASP A 161 -10.39 8.56 20.03
CA ASP A 161 -10.73 7.15 20.11
C ASP A 161 -11.59 6.72 18.91
N CYS A 162 -11.03 5.92 17.99
CA CYS A 162 -11.74 5.51 16.77
C CYS A 162 -12.97 4.62 17.05
N GLN A 163 -14.12 5.04 16.52
CA GLN A 163 -15.43 4.38 16.68
C GLN A 163 -15.99 3.80 15.37
N CYS A 164 -15.18 3.63 14.32
CA CYS A 164 -15.64 2.97 13.09
C CYS A 164 -16.14 1.54 13.38
N GLU A 165 -16.92 0.97 12.46
CA GLU A 165 -17.45 -0.40 12.59
C GLU A 165 -16.35 -1.43 12.87
N HIS A 166 -15.21 -1.33 12.18
CA HIS A 166 -14.10 -2.27 12.32
C HIS A 166 -13.40 -2.21 13.68
N CYS A 167 -13.37 -1.05 14.32
CA CYS A 167 -12.83 -0.90 15.66
C CYS A 167 -13.85 -1.30 16.74
N ARG A 168 -15.13 -0.98 16.56
CA ARG A 168 -16.19 -1.37 17.52
C ARG A 168 -16.39 -2.88 17.59
N ASN A 169 -16.44 -3.54 16.43
CA ASN A 169 -16.72 -4.96 16.33
C ASN A 169 -15.45 -5.83 16.33
N ARG A 170 -14.26 -5.22 16.43
CA ARG A 170 -12.96 -5.90 16.31
C ARG A 170 -12.85 -6.73 15.03
N THR A 171 -13.46 -6.24 13.95
CA THR A 171 -13.57 -6.96 12.68
C THR A 171 -12.17 -7.30 12.14
N LYS A 172 -11.96 -8.58 11.80
CA LYS A 172 -10.69 -9.19 11.35
C LYS A 172 -9.65 -9.45 12.44
N ASP A 173 -9.83 -9.03 13.69
CA ASP A 173 -8.82 -9.30 14.74
C ASP A 173 -8.66 -10.83 14.97
N ASP A 174 -9.76 -11.57 14.85
CA ASP A 174 -9.80 -13.03 14.87
C ASP A 174 -8.93 -13.66 13.75
N LEU A 175 -9.04 -13.15 12.53
CA LEU A 175 -8.22 -13.60 11.41
C LEU A 175 -6.75 -13.20 11.56
N LYS A 176 -6.50 -11.99 12.08
CA LYS A 176 -5.15 -11.44 12.27
C LYS A 176 -4.34 -12.19 13.32
N LEU A 177 -5.01 -12.87 14.25
CA LEU A 177 -4.41 -13.71 15.30
C LEU A 177 -4.81 -15.18 15.18
N ALA A 178 -5.28 -15.63 14.00
CA ALA A 178 -5.78 -16.98 13.83
C ALA A 178 -4.66 -18.04 13.87
N GLY A 179 -4.97 -19.17 14.51
CA GLY A 179 -4.22 -20.42 14.35
C GLY A 179 -4.57 -21.16 13.06
N ARG A 180 -3.64 -21.95 12.55
CA ARG A 180 -3.77 -22.73 11.32
C ARG A 180 -4.77 -23.86 11.51
N GLU A 181 -5.86 -23.86 10.75
CA GLU A 181 -6.84 -24.94 10.74
C GLU A 181 -6.52 -25.94 9.62
N VAL A 182 -6.37 -27.22 9.97
CA VAL A 182 -6.15 -28.33 9.01
C VAL A 182 -7.18 -29.41 9.27
N ASP A 183 -7.99 -29.75 8.27
CA ASP A 183 -9.06 -30.77 8.38
C ASP A 183 -10.00 -30.56 9.58
N GLY A 184 -10.28 -29.29 9.92
CA GLY A 184 -11.14 -28.91 11.05
C GLY A 184 -10.45 -28.94 12.43
N LEU A 185 -9.16 -29.31 12.49
CA LEU A 185 -8.36 -29.29 13.71
C LEU A 185 -7.65 -27.94 13.84
N LYS A 186 -7.88 -27.27 14.97
CA LYS A 186 -7.22 -26.01 15.33
C LYS A 186 -6.19 -26.24 16.43
N PRO A 187 -5.03 -25.55 16.39
CA PRO A 187 -4.11 -25.51 17.52
C PRO A 187 -4.80 -24.86 18.73
N SER A 188 -4.31 -25.17 19.93
CA SER A 188 -4.81 -24.53 21.15
C SER A 188 -4.48 -23.04 21.16
N GLU A 189 -5.26 -22.25 21.91
CA GLU A 189 -4.98 -20.82 22.10
C GLU A 189 -3.58 -20.57 22.69
N GLU A 190 -3.12 -21.47 23.56
CA GLU A 190 -1.77 -21.43 24.13
C GLU A 190 -0.69 -21.64 23.07
N GLN A 191 -0.85 -22.61 22.16
CA GLN A 191 0.08 -22.82 21.05
C GLN A 191 0.15 -21.61 20.12
N VAL A 192 -1.01 -21.03 19.79
CA VAL A 192 -1.07 -19.82 18.95
C VAL A 192 -0.39 -18.64 19.65
N LYS A 193 -0.63 -18.46 20.95
CA LYS A 193 -0.01 -17.41 21.75
C LYS A 193 1.52 -17.58 21.83
N GLU A 194 2.01 -18.78 22.10
CA GLU A 194 3.46 -19.06 22.14
C GLU A 194 4.14 -18.78 20.79
N ALA A 195 3.51 -19.19 19.68
CA ALA A 195 4.02 -18.91 18.34
C ALA A 195 3.99 -17.41 18.03
N THR A 196 2.95 -16.70 18.46
CA THR A 196 2.82 -15.24 18.32
C THR A 196 3.92 -14.52 19.09
N ASP A 197 4.10 -14.85 20.37
CA ASP A 197 5.10 -14.25 21.26
C ASP A 197 6.52 -14.51 20.69
N TYR A 198 6.75 -15.70 20.13
CA TYR A 198 8.02 -16.01 19.46
C TYR A 198 8.25 -15.15 18.22
N CYS A 199 7.26 -15.00 17.33
CA CYS A 199 7.39 -14.08 16.19
C CYS A 199 7.66 -12.65 16.65
N PHE A 200 6.95 -12.15 17.66
CA PHE A 200 7.14 -10.80 18.20
C PHE A 200 8.59 -10.57 18.64
N GLN A 201 9.16 -11.50 19.42
CA GLN A 201 10.56 -11.43 19.85
C GLN A 201 11.56 -11.50 18.67
N MET A 202 11.24 -12.25 17.62
CA MET A 202 12.09 -12.33 16.44
C MET A 202 12.04 -11.05 15.60
N LEU A 203 10.91 -10.32 15.58
CA LEU A 203 10.80 -9.04 14.87
C LEU A 203 11.81 -8.01 15.40
N GLU A 204 11.94 -7.88 16.73
CA GLU A 204 12.91 -6.95 17.32
C GLU A 204 14.36 -7.26 16.91
N LYS A 205 14.73 -8.55 16.90
CA LYS A 205 16.06 -8.99 16.46
C LYS A 205 16.27 -8.76 14.96
N MET A 206 15.24 -9.04 14.17
CA MET A 206 15.23 -8.87 12.72
C MET A 206 15.41 -7.40 12.35
N ASP A 207 14.69 -6.48 13.02
CA ASP A 207 14.79 -5.04 12.76
C ASP A 207 16.19 -4.52 13.10
N LYS A 208 16.79 -4.99 14.21
CA LYS A 208 18.18 -4.67 14.54
C LYS A 208 19.16 -5.16 13.47
N ALA A 209 19.07 -6.43 13.06
CA ALA A 209 19.94 -6.98 12.02
C ALA A 209 19.79 -6.23 10.68
N ARG A 210 18.56 -5.79 10.35
CA ARG A 210 18.29 -4.98 9.16
C ARG A 210 18.93 -3.59 9.25
N LEU A 211 18.90 -2.94 10.41
CA LEU A 211 19.56 -1.65 10.65
C LEU A 211 21.09 -1.77 10.56
N ASP A 212 21.65 -2.87 11.03
CA ASP A 212 23.08 -3.18 10.95
C ASP A 212 23.51 -3.61 9.53
N GLY A 213 22.56 -3.79 8.61
CA GLY A 213 22.82 -4.24 7.23
C GLY A 213 23.17 -5.73 7.10
N ASP A 214 22.96 -6.52 8.14
CA ASP A 214 23.21 -7.97 8.14
C ASP A 214 22.01 -8.73 7.57
N TYR A 215 21.88 -8.69 6.24
CA TYR A 215 20.80 -9.36 5.53
C TYR A 215 20.82 -10.88 5.66
N HIS A 216 21.97 -11.50 5.94
CA HIS A 216 22.05 -12.95 6.12
C HIS A 216 21.46 -13.37 7.47
N GLU A 217 21.74 -12.60 8.53
CA GLU A 217 21.09 -12.81 9.83
C GLU A 217 19.58 -12.55 9.76
N VAL A 218 19.14 -11.53 9.01
CA VAL A 218 17.69 -11.31 8.75
C VAL A 218 17.05 -12.55 8.12
N VAL A 219 17.67 -13.12 7.08
CA VAL A 219 17.17 -14.34 6.42
C VAL A 219 17.09 -15.51 7.40
N LYS A 220 18.12 -15.71 8.22
CA LYS A 220 18.17 -16.78 9.22
C LYS A 220 17.06 -16.63 10.26
N ILE A 221 16.91 -15.44 10.85
CA ILE A 221 15.84 -15.14 11.82
C ILE A 221 14.47 -15.42 11.21
N CYS A 222 14.22 -14.96 9.99
CA CYS A 222 12.94 -15.18 9.33
C CYS A 222 12.67 -16.67 9.08
N ARG A 223 13.65 -17.42 8.56
CA ARG A 223 13.49 -18.86 8.29
C ARG A 223 13.24 -19.64 9.57
N ASP A 224 14.03 -19.41 10.62
CA ASP A 224 13.84 -20.05 11.93
C ASP A 224 12.45 -19.72 12.52
N ALA A 225 12.00 -18.47 12.38
CA ALA A 225 10.67 -18.04 12.79
C ALA A 225 9.55 -18.74 12.02
N ILE A 226 9.65 -18.77 10.69
CA ILE A 226 8.65 -19.37 9.80
C ILE A 226 8.58 -20.88 10.03
N ASP A 227 9.70 -21.59 10.04
CA ASP A 227 9.75 -23.04 10.20
C ASP A 227 9.08 -23.49 11.51
N ARG A 228 9.25 -22.70 12.58
CA ARG A 228 8.63 -22.98 13.88
C ARG A 228 7.14 -22.62 13.93
N THR A 229 6.71 -21.57 13.26
CA THR A 229 5.39 -20.96 13.51
C THR A 229 4.37 -21.18 12.40
N GLU A 230 4.78 -21.39 11.15
CA GLU A 230 3.87 -21.68 10.02
C GLU A 230 3.02 -22.96 10.21
N PRO A 231 3.45 -24.00 10.95
CA PRO A 231 2.58 -25.13 11.29
C PRO A 231 1.43 -24.76 12.24
N VAL A 232 1.57 -23.67 13.00
CA VAL A 232 0.64 -23.27 14.08
C VAL A 232 -0.17 -22.03 13.72
N LEU A 233 0.40 -21.07 13.01
CA LEU A 233 -0.24 -19.79 12.69
C LEU A 233 -0.92 -19.83 11.32
N ALA A 234 -2.11 -19.24 11.21
CA ALA A 234 -2.83 -19.15 9.95
C ALA A 234 -2.09 -18.23 8.95
N ASP A 235 -2.40 -18.39 7.67
CA ASP A 235 -1.86 -17.53 6.61
C ASP A 235 -2.39 -16.08 6.63
N THR A 236 -3.32 -15.77 7.53
CA THR A 236 -3.76 -14.41 7.86
C THR A 236 -3.11 -13.84 9.12
N HIS A 237 -2.27 -14.60 9.82
CA HIS A 237 -1.66 -14.16 11.06
C HIS A 237 -0.65 -13.04 10.80
N ILE A 238 -0.86 -11.86 11.39
CA ILE A 238 -0.14 -10.64 11.01
C ILE A 238 1.38 -10.74 11.25
N TYR A 239 1.79 -11.46 12.28
CA TYR A 239 3.20 -11.67 12.59
C TYR A 239 3.88 -12.62 11.60
N LEU A 240 3.18 -13.66 11.13
CA LEU A 240 3.70 -14.56 10.10
C LEU A 240 3.77 -13.85 8.74
N LEU A 241 2.74 -13.05 8.42
CA LEU A 241 2.73 -12.17 7.25
C LEU A 241 3.91 -11.20 7.23
N ARG A 242 4.28 -10.63 8.40
CA ARG A 242 5.44 -9.75 8.54
C ARG A 242 6.75 -10.49 8.26
N MET A 243 6.90 -11.73 8.76
CA MET A 243 8.07 -12.56 8.46
C MET A 243 8.18 -12.88 6.97
N TRP A 244 7.08 -13.28 6.33
CA TRP A 244 7.05 -13.54 4.89
C TRP A 244 7.36 -12.28 4.06
N SER A 245 6.82 -11.12 4.45
CA SER A 245 7.11 -9.84 3.78
C SER A 245 8.60 -9.52 3.82
N THR A 246 9.20 -9.49 5.02
CA THR A 246 10.62 -9.14 5.17
C THR A 246 11.52 -10.16 4.48
N LEU A 247 11.25 -11.46 4.65
CA LEU A 247 12.04 -12.50 3.99
C LEU A 247 11.95 -12.36 2.47
N SER A 248 10.77 -12.10 1.93
CA SER A 248 10.61 -11.89 0.49
C SER A 248 11.41 -10.67 -0.01
N GLU A 249 11.40 -9.56 0.72
CA GLU A 249 12.15 -8.34 0.36
C GLU A 249 13.65 -8.61 0.32
N VAL A 250 14.18 -9.26 1.37
CA VAL A 250 15.61 -9.54 1.49
C VAL A 250 16.06 -10.60 0.48
N GLN A 251 15.27 -11.65 0.24
CA GLN A 251 15.61 -12.65 -0.78
C GLN A 251 15.60 -12.05 -2.19
N ALA A 252 14.66 -11.14 -2.49
CA ALA A 252 14.67 -10.42 -3.77
C ALA A 252 15.92 -9.53 -3.91
N TYR A 253 16.31 -8.83 -2.85
CA TYR A 253 17.55 -8.04 -2.81
C TYR A 253 18.81 -8.90 -3.04
N LEU A 254 18.85 -10.09 -2.44
CA LEU A 254 19.92 -11.08 -2.60
C LEU A 254 19.81 -11.92 -3.89
N GLN A 255 18.84 -11.62 -4.76
CA GLN A 255 18.59 -12.29 -6.05
C GLN A 255 18.16 -13.77 -5.95
N TYR A 256 17.67 -14.22 -4.80
CA TYR A 256 17.04 -15.53 -4.63
C TYR A 256 15.55 -15.45 -4.99
N PHE A 257 15.25 -15.26 -6.28
CA PHE A 257 13.89 -14.96 -6.74
C PHE A 257 12.87 -16.08 -6.50
N ASN A 258 13.27 -17.36 -6.50
CA ASN A 258 12.35 -18.46 -6.18
C ASN A 258 11.81 -18.39 -4.74
N ASP A 259 12.69 -18.12 -3.77
CA ASP A 259 12.31 -17.92 -2.38
C ASP A 259 11.46 -16.65 -2.24
N ALA A 260 11.89 -15.55 -2.87
CA ALA A 260 11.14 -14.30 -2.87
C ALA A 260 9.73 -14.46 -3.45
N ALA A 261 9.57 -15.18 -4.56
CA ALA A 261 8.28 -15.49 -5.17
C ALA A 261 7.40 -16.31 -4.21
N THR A 262 7.98 -17.34 -3.59
CA THR A 262 7.26 -18.22 -2.64
C THR A 262 6.68 -17.41 -1.47
N TYR A 263 7.50 -16.62 -0.79
CA TYR A 263 7.04 -15.88 0.39
C TYR A 263 6.16 -14.68 0.05
N SER A 264 6.44 -13.97 -1.05
CA SER A 264 5.55 -12.89 -1.51
C SER A 264 4.17 -13.39 -1.93
N ARG A 265 4.06 -14.59 -2.52
CA ARG A 265 2.76 -15.21 -2.80
C ARG A 265 1.96 -15.43 -1.52
N LYS A 266 2.54 -16.14 -0.55
CA LYS A 266 1.88 -16.43 0.74
C LYS A 266 1.42 -15.14 1.42
N MET A 267 2.28 -14.13 1.45
CA MET A 267 1.97 -12.81 1.99
C MET A 267 0.78 -12.14 1.28
N VAL A 268 0.79 -12.07 -0.06
CA VAL A 268 -0.30 -11.44 -0.83
C VAL A 268 -1.62 -12.18 -0.65
N GLU A 269 -1.61 -13.51 -0.60
CA GLU A 269 -2.81 -14.31 -0.36
C GLU A 269 -3.44 -14.02 1.01
N GLY A 270 -2.64 -13.87 2.06
CA GLY A 270 -3.13 -13.43 3.37
C GLY A 270 -3.60 -11.98 3.36
N TYR A 271 -2.87 -11.07 2.73
CA TYR A 271 -3.27 -9.66 2.58
C TYR A 271 -4.61 -9.50 1.88
N MET A 272 -4.90 -10.31 0.85
CA MET A 272 -6.18 -10.32 0.16
C MET A 272 -7.37 -10.69 1.06
N LYS A 273 -7.14 -11.44 2.14
CA LYS A 273 -8.17 -11.80 3.12
C LYS A 273 -8.37 -10.72 4.18
N LEU A 274 -7.40 -9.81 4.36
CA LEU A 274 -7.39 -8.81 5.42
C LEU A 274 -7.73 -7.41 4.91
N TYR A 275 -7.04 -6.92 3.89
CA TYR A 275 -7.18 -5.55 3.40
C TYR A 275 -8.51 -5.31 2.65
N PRO A 276 -8.96 -4.04 2.57
CA PRO A 276 -9.93 -3.62 1.57
C PRO A 276 -9.47 -3.99 0.15
N PRO A 277 -10.36 -4.42 -0.76
CA PRO A 277 -9.99 -4.87 -2.09
C PRO A 277 -9.18 -3.86 -2.93
N ASN A 278 -9.47 -2.56 -2.79
CA ASN A 278 -8.79 -1.47 -3.47
C ASN A 278 -7.79 -0.74 -2.57
N ASN A 279 -7.16 -1.43 -1.63
CA ASN A 279 -6.14 -0.83 -0.78
C ASN A 279 -4.80 -0.63 -1.53
N ALA A 280 -4.18 0.55 -1.38
CA ALA A 280 -2.93 0.87 -2.08
C ALA A 280 -1.76 -0.04 -1.67
N ALA A 281 -1.63 -0.38 -0.38
CA ALA A 281 -0.58 -1.27 0.10
C ALA A 281 -0.74 -2.70 -0.45
N LEU A 282 -1.97 -3.20 -0.55
CA LEU A 282 -2.27 -4.47 -1.22
C LEU A 282 -1.85 -4.44 -2.70
N GLY A 283 -2.16 -3.36 -3.42
CA GLY A 283 -1.76 -3.19 -4.81
C GLY A 283 -0.24 -3.18 -4.99
N MET A 284 0.48 -2.43 -4.15
CA MET A 284 1.95 -2.37 -4.17
C MET A 284 2.59 -3.72 -3.80
N ALA A 285 2.02 -4.44 -2.83
CA ALA A 285 2.46 -5.78 -2.46
C ALA A 285 2.26 -6.79 -3.61
N ALA A 286 1.11 -6.75 -4.28
CA ALA A 286 0.83 -7.58 -5.45
C ALA A 286 1.79 -7.27 -6.62
N MET A 287 2.13 -5.99 -6.84
CA MET A 287 3.11 -5.58 -7.84
C MET A 287 4.48 -6.20 -7.56
N ARG A 288 4.99 -6.06 -6.32
CA ARG A 288 6.28 -6.66 -5.93
C ARG A 288 6.27 -8.18 -6.03
N ALA A 289 5.19 -8.84 -5.61
CA ALA A 289 5.04 -10.28 -5.73
C ALA A 289 5.06 -10.72 -7.21
N GLY A 290 4.34 -10.00 -8.08
CA GLY A 290 4.35 -10.27 -9.53
C GLY A 290 5.72 -10.16 -10.16
N VAL A 291 6.49 -9.13 -9.78
CA VAL A 291 7.89 -8.97 -10.22
C VAL A 291 8.76 -10.11 -9.71
N ASN A 292 8.65 -10.52 -8.44
CA ASN A 292 9.42 -11.65 -7.90
C ASN A 292 9.15 -12.95 -8.67
N HIS A 293 7.88 -13.24 -8.99
CA HIS A 293 7.53 -14.43 -9.77
C HIS A 293 8.04 -14.34 -11.20
N TRP A 294 7.95 -13.17 -11.82
CA TRP A 294 8.47 -12.96 -13.16
C TRP A 294 10.00 -13.17 -13.21
N GLN A 295 10.75 -12.60 -12.27
CA GLN A 295 12.20 -12.81 -12.14
C GLN A 295 12.57 -14.27 -11.82
N ALA A 296 11.69 -15.02 -11.15
CA ALA A 296 11.83 -16.45 -10.91
C ALA A 296 11.49 -17.32 -12.14
N GLY A 297 11.06 -16.74 -13.26
CA GLY A 297 10.62 -17.46 -14.45
C GLY A 297 9.21 -18.07 -14.33
N LEU A 298 8.46 -17.73 -13.28
CA LEU A 298 7.10 -18.21 -13.01
C LEU A 298 6.07 -17.31 -13.71
N ILE A 299 6.13 -17.25 -15.04
CA ILE A 299 5.46 -16.21 -15.84
C ILE A 299 3.94 -16.17 -15.69
N GLU A 300 3.27 -17.32 -15.57
CA GLU A 300 1.80 -17.36 -15.43
C GLU A 300 1.34 -16.65 -14.16
N VAL A 301 2.03 -16.94 -13.04
CA VAL A 301 1.73 -16.33 -11.74
C VAL A 301 2.17 -14.87 -11.72
N GLY A 302 3.36 -14.58 -12.26
CA GLY A 302 3.90 -13.24 -12.35
C GLY A 302 2.97 -12.30 -13.11
N HIS A 303 2.54 -12.70 -14.30
CA HIS A 303 1.59 -11.92 -15.10
C HIS A 303 0.24 -11.74 -14.39
N GLY A 304 -0.30 -12.81 -13.78
CA GLY A 304 -1.56 -12.73 -13.03
C GLY A 304 -1.52 -11.72 -11.89
N MET A 305 -0.42 -11.71 -11.11
CA MET A 305 -0.21 -10.76 -10.02
C MET A 305 0.01 -9.32 -10.52
N VAL A 306 0.78 -9.14 -11.60
CA VAL A 306 0.97 -7.84 -12.26
C VAL A 306 -0.36 -7.25 -12.73
N CYS A 307 -1.21 -8.05 -13.38
CA CYS A 307 -2.55 -7.63 -13.80
C CYS A 307 -3.44 -7.25 -12.60
N LYS A 308 -3.40 -8.02 -11.52
CA LYS A 308 -4.13 -7.70 -10.29
C LYS A 308 -3.66 -6.39 -9.66
N ALA A 309 -2.35 -6.20 -9.56
CA ALA A 309 -1.77 -4.97 -9.06
C ALA A 309 -2.19 -3.77 -9.93
N TYR A 310 -2.14 -3.92 -11.26
CA TYR A 310 -2.54 -2.87 -12.19
C TYR A 310 -4.00 -2.44 -11.99
N ALA A 311 -4.91 -3.40 -11.78
CA ALA A 311 -6.32 -3.10 -11.49
C ALA A 311 -6.48 -2.26 -10.21
N ILE A 312 -5.78 -2.61 -9.12
CA ILE A 312 -5.84 -1.87 -7.85
C ILE A 312 -5.18 -0.49 -7.97
N LEU A 313 -4.03 -0.41 -8.65
CA LEU A 313 -3.27 0.84 -8.82
C LEU A 313 -3.96 1.82 -9.77
N LEU A 314 -4.77 1.34 -10.70
CA LEU A 314 -5.61 2.20 -11.52
C LEU A 314 -6.68 2.92 -10.66
N VAL A 315 -7.22 2.25 -9.64
CA VAL A 315 -8.18 2.82 -8.68
C VAL A 315 -7.50 3.69 -7.63
N THR A 316 -6.33 3.32 -7.14
CA THR A 316 -5.67 4.04 -6.04
C THR A 316 -4.79 5.17 -6.52
N HIS A 317 -3.99 4.98 -7.57
CA HIS A 317 -3.02 5.95 -8.08
C HIS A 317 -3.45 6.60 -9.40
N GLY A 318 -4.17 5.87 -10.25
CA GLY A 318 -4.69 6.40 -11.52
C GLY A 318 -3.75 6.20 -12.69
N PRO A 319 -4.24 6.38 -13.93
CA PRO A 319 -3.49 6.05 -15.15
C PRO A 319 -2.30 6.99 -15.40
N THR A 320 -2.31 8.19 -14.81
CA THR A 320 -1.27 9.21 -15.02
C THR A 320 -0.11 9.09 -14.04
N HIS A 321 -0.27 8.32 -12.97
CA HIS A 321 0.73 8.17 -11.91
C HIS A 321 1.95 7.40 -12.42
N PRO A 322 3.20 7.81 -12.07
CA PRO A 322 4.42 7.12 -12.50
C PRO A 322 4.40 5.61 -12.25
N ILE A 323 4.08 5.17 -11.03
CA ILE A 323 4.00 3.75 -10.67
C ILE A 323 3.00 2.99 -11.56
N THR A 324 1.83 3.56 -11.85
CA THR A 324 0.82 2.89 -12.70
C THR A 324 1.29 2.77 -14.15
N LYS A 325 2.02 3.77 -14.67
CA LYS A 325 2.61 3.72 -16.02
C LYS A 325 3.72 2.68 -16.12
N ASP A 326 4.61 2.62 -15.13
CA ASP A 326 5.66 1.61 -15.08
C ASP A 326 5.05 0.21 -15.00
N LEU A 327 4.00 0.06 -14.19
CA LEU A 327 3.26 -1.21 -14.08
C LEU A 327 2.53 -1.59 -15.36
N GLU A 328 2.00 -0.63 -16.12
CA GLU A 328 1.43 -0.89 -17.45
C GLU A 328 2.49 -1.44 -18.41
N ALA A 329 3.68 -0.86 -18.42
CA ALA A 329 4.80 -1.34 -19.23
C ALA A 329 5.22 -2.76 -18.82
N MET A 330 5.28 -3.06 -17.51
CA MET A 330 5.54 -4.41 -17.01
C MET A 330 4.43 -5.40 -17.39
N ARG A 331 3.16 -4.97 -17.35
CA ARG A 331 2.02 -5.79 -17.77
C ARG A 331 2.13 -6.16 -19.25
N MET A 332 2.49 -5.23 -20.12
CA MET A 332 2.68 -5.50 -21.55
C MET A 332 3.83 -6.49 -21.79
N GLN A 333 4.95 -6.36 -21.08
CA GLN A 333 6.09 -7.26 -21.21
C GLN A 333 5.75 -8.68 -20.76
N THR A 334 5.15 -8.82 -19.58
CA THR A 334 4.73 -10.13 -19.05
C THR A 334 3.64 -10.80 -19.89
N GLU A 335 2.75 -10.02 -20.52
CA GLU A 335 1.74 -10.53 -21.45
C GLU A 335 2.37 -11.15 -22.71
N MET A 336 3.38 -10.47 -23.27
CA MET A 336 4.13 -10.98 -24.42
C MET A 336 4.88 -12.27 -24.09
N GLU A 337 5.57 -12.30 -22.95
CA GLU A 337 6.31 -13.48 -22.49
C GLU A 337 5.37 -14.66 -22.18
N LEU A 338 4.23 -14.42 -21.52
CA LEU A 338 3.22 -15.44 -21.27
C LEU A 338 2.68 -16.03 -22.59
N ARG A 339 2.44 -15.18 -23.59
CA ARG A 339 1.99 -15.64 -24.91
C ARG A 339 3.03 -16.52 -25.58
N MET A 340 4.32 -16.15 -25.51
CA MET A 340 5.42 -16.97 -26.02
C MET A 340 5.49 -18.32 -25.29
N PHE A 341 5.40 -18.31 -23.95
CA PHE A 341 5.38 -19.52 -23.13
C PHE A 341 4.25 -20.47 -23.55
N LYS A 342 3.02 -19.96 -23.68
CA LYS A 342 1.85 -20.75 -24.09
C LYS A 342 1.96 -21.29 -25.52
N GLN A 343 2.57 -20.53 -26.42
CA GLN A 343 2.84 -21.00 -27.78
C GLN A 343 3.84 -22.16 -27.79
N ASN A 344 4.88 -22.11 -26.96
CA ASN A 344 5.85 -23.20 -26.84
C ASN A 344 5.22 -24.47 -26.26
N GLU A 345 4.37 -24.35 -25.23
CA GLU A 345 3.60 -25.49 -24.70
C GLU A 345 2.72 -26.12 -25.79
N TYR A 346 1.99 -25.29 -26.56
CA TYR A 346 1.15 -25.77 -27.65
C TYR A 346 1.96 -26.53 -28.72
N VAL A 347 3.13 -26.03 -29.10
CA VAL A 347 4.04 -26.70 -30.04
C VAL A 347 4.46 -28.07 -29.49
N TYR A 348 4.87 -28.14 -28.22
CA TYR A 348 5.25 -29.41 -27.58
C TYR A 348 4.09 -30.42 -27.59
N HIS A 349 2.88 -30.00 -27.20
CA HIS A 349 1.70 -30.87 -27.20
C HIS A 349 1.33 -31.33 -28.62
N SER A 350 1.35 -30.44 -29.61
CA SER A 350 1.10 -30.77 -31.01
C SER A 350 2.11 -31.80 -31.54
N MET A 351 3.40 -31.65 -31.20
CA MET A 351 4.43 -32.63 -31.55
C MET A 351 4.18 -33.99 -30.89
N ARG A 352 3.81 -33.99 -29.60
CA ARG A 352 3.47 -35.22 -28.86
C ARG A 352 2.25 -35.93 -29.47
N ASP A 353 1.20 -35.19 -29.82
CA ASP A 353 -0.02 -35.75 -30.41
C ASP A 353 0.23 -36.31 -31.81
N ALA A 354 1.03 -35.63 -32.64
CA ALA A 354 1.44 -36.13 -33.94
C ALA A 354 2.24 -37.44 -33.81
N ALA A 355 3.14 -37.52 -32.82
CA ALA A 355 3.89 -38.73 -32.51
C ALA A 355 2.98 -39.88 -32.03
N LEU A 356 1.98 -39.61 -31.18
CA LEU A 356 1.01 -40.61 -30.73
C LEU A 356 0.09 -41.11 -31.85
N GLN A 357 -0.20 -40.27 -32.84
CA GLN A 357 -1.09 -40.59 -33.97
C GLN A 357 -0.35 -41.14 -35.21
N ASN A 358 0.96 -41.41 -35.13
CA ASN A 358 1.81 -41.83 -36.26
C ASN A 358 1.67 -40.91 -37.50
N LYS A 359 1.44 -39.61 -37.29
CA LYS A 359 1.38 -38.63 -38.37
C LYS A 359 2.78 -38.08 -38.66
N PRO A 360 3.15 -37.81 -39.92
CA PRO A 360 4.44 -37.21 -40.25
C PRO A 360 4.58 -35.83 -39.59
N MET A 361 5.73 -35.60 -38.95
CA MET A 361 6.06 -34.32 -38.32
C MET A 361 6.14 -33.21 -39.37
N THR A 362 5.23 -32.24 -39.30
CA THR A 362 5.42 -30.93 -39.93
C THR A 362 5.97 -29.98 -38.88
N MET A 363 7.28 -29.72 -38.89
CA MET A 363 7.82 -28.60 -38.12
C MET A 363 7.22 -27.33 -38.69
N MET A 364 6.32 -26.69 -37.94
CA MET A 364 5.96 -25.31 -38.24
C MET A 364 7.23 -24.49 -38.08
N HIS A 365 7.69 -23.86 -39.16
CA HIS A 365 8.77 -22.89 -39.09
C HIS A 365 8.48 -21.87 -37.99
N GLU A 366 9.54 -21.40 -37.32
CA GLU A 366 9.47 -20.31 -36.34
C GLU A 366 8.48 -19.23 -36.82
N PRO A 367 7.56 -18.78 -35.96
CA PRO A 367 6.64 -17.71 -36.33
C PRO A 367 7.44 -16.50 -36.79
N LYS A 368 7.31 -16.12 -38.07
CA LYS A 368 7.97 -14.97 -38.70
C LYS A 368 7.80 -13.63 -37.94
N GLY A 369 6.87 -13.57 -36.99
CA GLY A 369 6.70 -12.42 -36.10
C GLY A 369 7.81 -12.21 -35.07
N VAL A 370 8.62 -13.23 -34.74
CA VAL A 370 9.73 -13.10 -33.78
C VAL A 370 10.91 -12.34 -34.41
N GLU A 371 11.24 -12.60 -35.68
CA GLU A 371 12.27 -11.84 -36.40
C GLU A 371 11.87 -10.39 -36.66
N GLU A 372 10.60 -10.11 -36.97
CA GLU A 372 10.10 -8.73 -37.15
C GLU A 372 9.98 -7.98 -35.82
N GLY A 373 9.58 -8.65 -34.75
CA GLY A 373 9.50 -8.07 -33.40
C GLY A 373 10.88 -7.63 -32.88
N ILE A 374 11.89 -8.48 -33.02
CA ILE A 374 13.27 -8.19 -32.60
C ILE A 374 13.90 -7.06 -33.44
N LYS A 375 13.63 -7.01 -34.75
CA LYS A 375 14.13 -5.91 -35.61
C LYS A 375 13.53 -4.55 -35.24
N ASN A 376 12.29 -4.52 -34.79
CA ASN A 376 11.62 -3.29 -34.36
C ASN A 376 12.04 -2.80 -32.95
N LEU A 377 12.66 -3.65 -32.13
CA LEU A 377 13.19 -3.30 -30.80
C LEU A 377 14.46 -2.44 -30.86
N PHE A 378 15.24 -2.52 -31.94
CA PHE A 378 16.52 -1.80 -32.10
C PHE A 378 16.47 -0.59 -33.04
N HIS A 379 15.29 -0.21 -33.54
CA HIS A 379 15.11 1.02 -34.30
C HIS A 379 14.40 2.08 -33.46
N ARG A 380 15.21 2.94 -32.81
CA ARG A 380 14.73 4.27 -32.39
C ARG A 380 14.23 4.99 -33.65
N ARG A 381 12.92 5.22 -33.74
CA ARG A 381 12.36 6.14 -34.74
C ARG A 381 13.02 7.51 -34.52
N LYS A 382 13.68 8.01 -35.56
CA LYS A 382 14.18 9.39 -35.66
C LYS A 382 13.03 10.39 -35.64
#